data_AF-A0A7H4PCE3-F1
#
_entry.id   AF-A0A7H4PCE3-F1
#
_cell.length_a   1.000
_cell.length_b   1.000
_cell.length_c   1.000
_cell.angle_alpha   90.00
_cell.angle_beta   90.00
_cell.angle_gamma   90.00
#
_symmetry.space_group_name_H-M   'P 1'
#
loop_
_entity.id
_entity.type
_entity.pdbx_description
1 polymer ?
#
loop_
_entity_poly.entity_id
_entity_poly.type
_entity_poly.pdbx_seq_one_letter_code
_entity_poly.pdbx_strand_id
1 'polypeptide(L)'
;MREGILAGEEVLAGAEKDVTPTLLLQAEEERVVDNRMHDRYCERRAAGGHPCEGNKPFVIEGAYHEILFEKDAMRSVALNAIVDFFGRHT
;
A
#
# COMPACT_ATOMS: atom_id res chain seq x y z
N MET A 1 -20.89 -1.58 -4.80
CA MET A 1 -20.19 -0.88 -3.70
C MET A 1 -20.18 -1.66 -2.39
N ARG A 2 -21.24 -2.39 -1.99
CA ARG A 2 -21.27 -3.19 -0.74
C ARG A 2 -20.07 -4.14 -0.58
N GLU A 3 -19.79 -4.97 -1.57
CA GLU A 3 -18.72 -5.97 -1.44
C GLU A 3 -17.32 -5.35 -1.29
N GLY A 4 -17.06 -4.20 -1.92
CA GLY A 4 -15.79 -3.48 -1.76
C GLY A 4 -15.58 -2.93 -0.35
N ILE A 5 -16.66 -2.46 0.28
CA ILE A 5 -16.61 -1.97 1.68
C ILE A 5 -16.35 -3.14 2.63
N LEU A 6 -17.08 -4.25 2.47
CA LEU A 6 -16.92 -5.43 3.32
C LEU A 6 -15.51 -6.02 3.20
N ALA A 7 -14.98 -6.13 1.97
CA ALA A 7 -13.62 -6.59 1.76
C ALA A 7 -12.59 -5.66 2.43
N GLY A 8 -12.77 -4.33 2.36
CA GLY A 8 -11.92 -3.38 3.05
C GLY A 8 -11.96 -3.52 4.58
N GLU A 9 -13.15 -3.73 5.15
CA GLU A 9 -13.31 -3.98 6.58
C GLU A 9 -12.65 -5.29 7.02
N GLU A 10 -12.79 -6.35 6.23
CA GLU A 10 -12.17 -7.66 6.50
C GLU A 10 -10.63 -7.58 6.46
N VAL A 11 -10.07 -6.93 5.44
CA VAL A 11 -8.62 -6.68 5.35
C VAL A 11 -8.12 -5.95 6.58
N LEU A 12 -8.83 -4.91 7.01
CA LEU A 12 -8.46 -4.15 8.21
C LEU A 12 -8.57 -4.97 9.50
N ALA A 13 -9.56 -5.86 9.62
CA ALA A 13 -9.71 -6.74 10.77
C ALA A 13 -8.59 -7.80 10.86
N GLY A 14 -8.03 -8.22 9.72
CA GLY A 14 -6.92 -9.17 9.64
C GLY A 14 -5.53 -8.55 9.76
N ALA A 15 -5.40 -7.24 9.55
CA ALA A 15 -4.12 -6.55 9.36
C ALA A 15 -3.09 -6.74 10.50
N GLU A 16 -3.52 -6.80 11.77
CA GLU A 16 -2.62 -7.02 12.91
C GLU A 16 -1.98 -8.41 12.91
N LYS A 17 -2.63 -9.40 12.29
CA LYS A 17 -2.18 -10.81 12.25
C LYS A 17 -1.46 -11.15 10.95
N ASP A 18 -1.43 -10.22 10.00
CA ASP A 18 -0.73 -10.41 8.73
C ASP A 18 0.77 -10.22 8.93
N VAL A 19 1.49 -11.33 8.96
CA VAL A 19 2.93 -11.38 9.19
C VAL A 19 3.75 -11.28 7.90
N THR A 20 3.09 -11.18 6.74
CA THR A 20 3.77 -11.15 5.45
C THR A 20 4.55 -9.84 5.31
N PRO A 21 5.83 -9.85 4.93
CA PRO A 21 6.50 -8.61 4.54
C PRO A 21 5.69 -7.87 3.46
N THR A 22 5.44 -6.57 3.64
CA THR A 22 4.56 -5.83 2.74
C THR A 22 5.07 -4.42 2.47
N LEU A 23 5.26 -4.14 1.18
CA LEU A 23 5.32 -2.80 0.62
C LEU A 23 3.91 -2.41 0.16
N LEU A 24 3.39 -1.28 0.66
CA LEU A 24 2.11 -0.73 0.20
C LEU A 24 2.36 0.55 -0.60
N LEU A 25 2.11 0.50 -1.91
CA LEU A 25 2.21 1.67 -2.78
C LEU A 25 0.92 2.48 -2.76
N GLN A 26 1.04 3.80 -2.70
CA GLN A 26 -0.10 4.72 -2.67
C GLN A 26 0.07 5.84 -3.70
N ALA A 27 -0.97 6.09 -4.47
CA ALA A 27 -1.06 7.24 -5.36
C ALA A 27 -1.55 8.45 -4.57
N GLU A 28 -0.87 9.59 -4.66
CA GLU A 28 -1.27 10.80 -3.92
C GLU A 28 -2.63 11.34 -4.37
N GLU A 29 -2.87 11.37 -5.69
CA GLU A 29 -4.08 11.93 -6.33
C GLU A 29 -5.15 10.84 -6.59
N GLU A 30 -5.12 9.78 -5.77
CA GLU A 30 -6.07 8.67 -5.78
C GLU A 30 -7.52 9.13 -5.53
N ARG A 31 -8.48 8.51 -6.24
CA ARG A 31 -9.92 8.84 -6.16
C ARG A 31 -10.86 7.63 -6.13
N VAL A 32 -10.33 6.43 -6.36
CA VAL A 32 -11.03 5.15 -6.37
C VAL A 32 -10.90 4.46 -5.01
N VAL A 33 -9.70 4.49 -4.43
CA VAL A 33 -9.39 3.90 -3.11
C VAL A 33 -9.13 5.01 -2.10
N ASP A 34 -9.67 4.93 -0.89
CA ASP A 34 -9.40 5.96 0.12
C ASP A 34 -7.99 5.78 0.72
N ASN A 35 -7.09 6.72 0.44
CA ASN A 35 -5.72 6.74 0.97
C ASN A 35 -5.66 6.58 2.50
N ARG A 36 -6.67 7.07 3.24
CA ARG A 36 -6.73 6.91 4.70
C ARG A 36 -6.87 5.44 5.13
N MET A 37 -7.37 4.57 4.25
CA MET A 37 -7.45 3.13 4.54
C MET A 37 -6.09 2.44 4.43
N HIS A 38 -5.21 2.91 3.55
CA HIS A 38 -3.83 2.44 3.50
C HIS A 38 -3.06 2.84 4.76
N ASP A 39 -3.21 4.08 5.22
CA ASP A 39 -2.62 4.55 6.49
C ASP A 39 -3.07 3.64 7.64
N ARG A 40 -4.38 3.43 7.78
CA ARG A 40 -4.96 2.55 8.81
C ARG A 40 -4.48 1.10 8.72
N TYR A 41 -4.31 0.58 7.51
CA TYR A 41 -3.78 -0.77 7.32
C TYR A 41 -2.35 -0.87 7.86
N CYS A 42 -1.48 0.09 7.51
CA CYS A 42 -0.11 0.11 8.00
C CYS A 42 -0.01 0.40 9.51
N GLU A 43 -0.88 1.23 10.08
CA GLU A 43 -0.98 1.44 11.53
C GLU A 43 -1.33 0.14 12.28
N ARG A 44 -2.32 -0.62 11.80
CA ARG A 44 -2.72 -1.90 12.40
C ARG A 44 -1.62 -2.95 12.28
N ARG A 45 -1.01 -3.08 11.10
CA ARG A 45 0.17 -3.90 10.87
C ARG A 45 1.31 -3.59 11.86
N ALA A 46 1.59 -2.30 12.07
CA ALA A 46 2.60 -1.86 13.03
C ALA A 46 2.22 -2.21 14.48
N ALA A 47 0.95 -2.05 14.86
CA ALA A 47 0.44 -2.46 16.18
C ALA A 47 0.55 -3.98 16.43
N GLY A 48 0.43 -4.78 15.37
CA GLY A 48 0.67 -6.23 15.38
C GLY A 48 2.14 -6.64 15.44
N GLY A 49 3.09 -5.69 15.36
CA GLY A 49 4.53 -5.97 15.34
C GLY A 49 5.07 -6.35 13.96
N HIS A 50 4.29 -6.15 12.90
CA HIS A 50 4.62 -6.50 11.51
C HIS A 50 4.43 -5.29 10.60
N PRO A 51 5.14 -4.18 10.80
CA PRO A 51 4.89 -2.95 10.07
C PRO A 51 5.02 -3.13 8.54
N CYS A 52 4.33 -2.29 7.78
CA CYS A 52 4.65 -2.09 6.36
C CYS A 52 6.11 -1.63 6.21
N GLU A 53 6.69 -1.85 5.03
CA GLU A 53 8.00 -1.29 4.67
C GLU A 53 8.00 0.24 4.92
N GLY A 54 8.98 0.72 5.69
CA GLY A 54 9.05 2.14 6.07
C GLY A 54 8.01 2.61 7.10
N ASN A 55 7.25 1.71 7.73
CA ASN A 55 6.19 1.96 8.72
C ASN A 55 4.99 2.79 8.21
N LYS A 56 4.87 3.00 6.90
CA LYS A 56 3.80 3.80 6.28
C LYS A 56 3.60 3.39 4.82
N PRO A 57 2.50 3.80 4.17
CA PRO A 57 2.39 3.67 2.72
C PRO A 57 3.53 4.42 2.02
N PHE A 58 4.07 3.83 0.96
CA PHE A 58 5.01 4.49 0.06
C PHE A 58 4.22 5.31 -0.95
N VAL A 59 4.11 6.62 -0.67
CA VAL A 59 3.33 7.57 -1.48
C VAL A 59 4.13 7.98 -2.72
N ILE A 60 3.50 7.89 -3.87
CA ILE A 60 4.01 8.38 -5.16
C ILE A 60 3.26 9.67 -5.47
N GLU A 61 3.97 10.78 -5.29
CA GLU A 61 3.45 12.13 -5.46
C GLU A 61 2.90 12.36 -6.87
N GLY A 62 1.73 12.99 -6.95
CA GLY A 62 1.00 13.31 -8.18
C GLY A 62 0.43 12.12 -8.97
N ALA A 63 0.64 10.87 -8.54
CA ALA A 63 0.13 9.69 -9.24
C ALA A 63 -1.36 9.47 -9.00
N TYR A 64 -2.08 8.95 -10.01
CA TYR A 64 -3.44 8.45 -9.92
C TYR A 64 -3.48 6.92 -9.73
N HIS A 65 -4.70 6.37 -9.62
CA HIS A 65 -5.00 4.97 -9.27
C HIS A 65 -4.13 3.91 -9.95
N GLU A 66 -3.89 4.05 -11.26
CA GLU A 66 -3.15 3.06 -12.04
C GLU A 66 -1.64 3.35 -12.04
N ILE A 67 -1.01 3.34 -10.86
CA ILE A 67 0.40 3.68 -10.63
C ILE A 67 1.37 2.98 -11.61
N LEU A 68 1.10 1.73 -12.00
CA LEU A 68 1.96 0.97 -12.91
C LEU A 68 1.72 1.30 -14.40
N PHE A 69 0.66 2.04 -14.72
CA PHE A 69 0.35 2.59 -16.04
C PHE A 69 0.52 4.11 -16.12
N GLU A 70 0.94 4.75 -15.03
CA GLU A 70 1.22 6.18 -14.97
C GLU A 70 2.38 6.61 -15.86
N LYS A 71 2.58 7.93 -15.95
CA LYS A 71 3.75 8.54 -16.60
C LYS A 71 5.04 7.92 -16.11
N ASP A 72 6.02 7.82 -17.01
CA ASP A 72 7.32 7.19 -16.76
C ASP A 72 7.99 7.66 -15.46
N ALA A 73 7.93 8.97 -15.17
CA ALA A 73 8.50 9.54 -13.94
C ALA A 73 7.94 8.90 -12.65
N MET A 74 6.64 8.59 -12.62
CA MET A 74 5.97 7.97 -11.46
C MET A 74 6.08 6.44 -11.53
N ARG A 75 5.91 5.86 -12.73
CA ARG A 75 5.99 4.42 -12.95
C ARG A 75 7.38 3.87 -12.60
N SER A 76 8.45 4.58 -12.96
CA SER A 76 9.82 4.18 -12.61
C SER A 76 10.06 4.21 -11.10
N VAL A 77 9.48 5.18 -10.38
CA VAL A 77 9.54 5.21 -8.91
C VAL A 77 8.88 3.97 -8.31
N ALA A 78 7.67 3.61 -8.79
CA ALA A 78 6.97 2.41 -8.33
C ALA A 78 7.76 1.13 -8.61
N LEU A 79 8.24 0.95 -9.84
CA LEU A 79 8.94 -0.27 -10.26
C LEU A 79 10.27 -0.45 -9.52
N ASN A 80 11.03 0.62 -9.30
CA ASN A 80 12.25 0.56 -8.51
C ASN A 80 11.95 0.14 -7.07
N ALA A 81 10.94 0.75 -6.43
CA ALA A 81 10.54 0.37 -5.07
C ALA A 81 10.12 -1.10 -4.96
N ILE A 82 9.38 -1.62 -5.97
CA ILE A 82 8.96 -3.02 -6.03
C ILE A 82 10.16 -3.96 -6.14
N VAL A 83 11.07 -3.70 -7.10
CA VAL A 83 12.25 -4.55 -7.32
C VAL A 83 13.16 -4.54 -6.10
N ASP A 84 13.41 -3.36 -5.53
CA ASP A 84 14.22 -3.20 -4.33
C ASP A 84 13.62 -3.97 -3.14
N PHE A 85 12.31 -3.90 -2.95
CA PHE A 85 11.61 -4.64 -1.90
C PHE A 85 11.75 -6.16 -2.08
N PHE A 86 11.43 -6.67 -3.28
CA PHE A 86 11.58 -8.11 -3.53
C PHE A 86 13.02 -8.59 -3.38
N GLY A 87 14.01 -7.79 -3.82
CA GLY A 87 15.43 -8.13 -3.65
C GLY A 87 15.89 -8.23 -2.18
N ARG A 88 15.17 -7.62 -1.23
CA ARG A 88 15.42 -7.75 0.21
C ARG A 88 14.73 -8.97 0.85
N HIS A 89 13.79 -9.59 0.13
CA HIS A 89 12.94 -10.68 0.64
C HIS A 89 13.02 -11.98 -0.19
N THR A 90 14.01 -12.10 -1.07
CA THR A 90 14.42 -13.34 -1.76
C THR A 90 15.34 -14.22 -0.93
#